data_AF-A0A800JA80-F1
#
_entry.id   AF-A0A800JA80-F1
#
_cell.length_a   1.000
_cell.length_b   1.000
_cell.length_c   1.000
_cell.angle_alpha   90.00
_cell.angle_beta   90.00
_cell.angle_gamma   90.00
#
_symmetry.space_group_name_H-M   'P 1'
#
loop_
_entity.id
_entity.type
_entity.pdbx_description
1 polymer ?
#
loop_
_entity_poly.entity_id
_entity_poly.type
_entity_poly.pdbx_seq_one_letter_code
_entity_poly.pdbx_strand_id
1 'polypeptide(L)'
;MRIRSNATSLNTLRHSDNNLKNVRSSIQKLSSGTKINSAADGPASLIASERLRGQIAGLRQAYSNNENAIAMFQTAEGALSETSNILIRLKQLSVHAANEAVNDDSMLAADQHEVENLLSTLDRIVKTAEFNGRILLDGSMGANGASVGNNIRFVNAETWTEASPMEGYAVDITQVATQPHIRGSVPLTVQNIGEGVKILLSEGG
;
A
#
# COMPACT_ATOMS: atom_id res chain seq x y z
N MET A 1 -48.75 31.25 65.41
CA MET A 1 -48.95 30.57 64.11
C MET A 1 -49.33 31.61 63.05
N ARG A 2 -48.60 31.69 61.92
CA ARG A 2 -48.90 32.65 60.85
C ARG A 2 -49.79 31.96 59.79
N ILE A 3 -51.03 32.41 59.67
CA ILE A 3 -52.07 31.86 58.77
C ILE A 3 -51.75 32.13 57.27
N ARG A 4 -50.85 33.07 56.98
CA ARG A 4 -50.55 33.53 55.60
C ARG A 4 -49.53 32.67 54.84
N SER A 5 -48.74 31.83 55.51
CA SER A 5 -47.78 30.95 54.83
C SER A 5 -47.77 29.57 55.49
N ASN A 6 -48.16 28.56 54.74
CA ASN A 6 -48.08 27.17 55.17
C ASN A 6 -46.70 26.59 54.79
N ALA A 7 -45.74 26.70 55.72
CA ALA A 7 -44.37 26.24 55.48
C ALA A 7 -44.26 24.71 55.30
N THR A 8 -45.10 23.92 55.97
CA THR A 8 -45.14 22.46 55.79
C THR A 8 -45.68 22.10 54.41
N SER A 9 -46.74 22.76 53.93
CA SER A 9 -47.26 22.57 52.57
C SER A 9 -46.26 23.01 51.49
N LEU A 10 -45.48 24.08 51.74
CA LEU A 10 -44.45 24.51 50.80
C LEU A 10 -43.28 23.52 50.76
N ASN A 11 -42.94 22.90 51.89
CA ASN A 11 -41.93 21.87 51.95
C ASN A 11 -42.36 20.57 51.24
N THR A 12 -43.60 20.12 51.47
CA THR A 12 -44.15 18.95 50.77
C THR A 12 -44.22 19.18 49.26
N LEU A 13 -44.57 20.40 48.81
CA LEU A 13 -44.54 20.77 47.40
C LEU A 13 -43.12 20.66 46.80
N ARG A 14 -42.08 21.16 47.49
CA ARG A 14 -40.68 21.03 47.04
C ARG A 14 -40.24 19.57 46.93
N HIS A 15 -40.59 18.73 47.92
CA HIS A 15 -40.29 17.31 47.89
C HIS A 15 -41.02 16.59 46.73
N SER A 16 -42.29 16.93 46.50
CA SER A 16 -43.07 16.39 45.38
C SER A 16 -42.46 16.79 44.02
N ASP A 17 -42.05 18.05 43.87
CA ASP A 17 -41.41 18.53 42.63
C ASP A 17 -40.06 17.85 42.37
N ASN A 18 -39.25 17.62 43.42
CA ASN A 18 -38.01 16.84 43.31
C ASN A 18 -38.28 15.37 42.93
N ASN A 19 -39.29 14.73 43.52
CA ASN A 19 -39.69 13.37 43.14
C ASN A 19 -40.16 13.30 41.68
N LEU A 20 -40.95 14.27 41.24
CA LEU A 20 -41.42 14.34 39.85
C LEU A 20 -40.26 14.50 38.87
N LYS A 21 -39.24 15.31 39.20
CA LYS A 21 -38.00 15.43 38.40
C LYS A 21 -37.24 14.11 38.30
N ASN A 22 -37.12 13.38 39.42
CA ASN A 22 -36.46 12.08 39.44
C ASN A 22 -37.21 11.04 38.59
N VAL A 23 -38.54 10.97 38.71
CA VAL A 23 -39.38 10.07 37.89
C VAL A 23 -39.24 10.39 36.40
N ARG A 24 -39.27 11.68 36.03
CA ARG A 24 -39.06 12.11 34.63
C ARG A 24 -37.68 11.69 34.10
N SER A 25 -36.62 11.84 34.90
CA SER A 25 -35.27 11.38 34.53
C SER A 25 -35.22 9.87 34.32
N SER A 26 -35.83 9.09 35.22
CA SER A 26 -35.90 7.62 35.08
C SER A 26 -36.67 7.19 33.84
N ILE A 27 -37.79 7.84 33.52
CA ILE A 27 -38.55 7.58 32.29
C ILE A 27 -37.70 7.92 31.06
N GLN A 28 -36.96 9.02 31.08
CA GLN A 28 -36.08 9.42 29.97
C GLN A 28 -34.93 8.42 29.76
N LYS A 29 -34.34 7.89 30.83
CA LYS A 29 -33.31 6.83 30.77
C LYS A 29 -33.89 5.50 30.27
N LEU A 30 -35.07 5.13 30.74
CA LEU A 30 -35.77 3.92 30.26
C LEU A 30 -36.13 4.03 28.78
N SER A 31 -36.66 5.17 28.35
CA SER A 31 -37.04 5.41 26.95
C SER A 31 -35.85 5.48 25.99
N SER A 32 -34.69 5.96 26.46
CA SER A 32 -33.46 6.01 25.65
C SER A 32 -32.64 4.72 25.73
N GLY A 33 -32.91 3.85 26.70
CA GLY A 33 -32.08 2.67 26.99
C GLY A 33 -30.67 3.00 27.47
N THR A 34 -30.37 4.27 27.75
CA THR A 34 -29.03 4.72 28.15
C THR A 34 -29.02 5.21 29.59
N LYS A 35 -28.01 4.78 30.36
CA LYS A 35 -27.85 5.18 31.76
C LYS A 35 -27.48 6.65 31.92
N ILE A 36 -26.76 7.22 30.95
CA ILE A 36 -26.24 8.59 30.94
C ILE A 36 -26.85 9.30 29.73
N ASN A 37 -27.75 10.26 29.98
CA ASN A 37 -28.42 11.02 28.92
C ASN A 37 -28.07 12.51 28.98
N SER A 38 -27.76 13.04 30.17
CA SER A 38 -27.37 14.44 30.35
C SER A 38 -25.95 14.56 30.91
N ALA A 39 -25.25 15.65 30.55
CA ALA A 39 -23.99 16.03 31.18
C ALA A 39 -24.13 16.24 32.70
N ALA A 40 -25.34 16.47 33.19
CA ALA A 40 -25.65 16.57 34.62
C ALA A 40 -25.61 15.22 35.36
N ASP A 41 -25.75 14.08 34.66
CA ASP A 41 -25.69 12.73 35.28
C ASP A 41 -24.23 12.30 35.58
N GLY A 42 -23.24 12.91 34.93
CA GLY A 42 -21.83 12.58 35.07
C GLY A 42 -21.00 13.06 33.87
N PRO A 43 -20.41 14.27 33.91
CA PRO A 43 -19.75 14.85 32.75
C PRO A 43 -18.54 14.03 32.28
N ALA A 44 -17.75 13.47 33.20
CA ALA A 44 -16.61 12.61 32.85
C ALA A 44 -17.05 11.31 32.15
N SER A 45 -18.10 10.66 32.63
CA SER A 45 -18.63 9.42 32.04
C SER A 45 -19.32 9.67 30.69
N LEU A 46 -19.95 10.83 30.51
CA LEU A 46 -20.46 11.26 29.21
C LEU A 46 -19.32 11.48 28.21
N ILE A 47 -18.27 12.22 28.59
CA ILE A 47 -17.10 12.46 27.72
C ILE A 47 -16.44 11.14 27.30
N ALA A 48 -16.24 10.22 28.24
CA ALA A 48 -15.68 8.90 27.92
C ALA A 48 -16.59 8.12 26.94
N SER A 49 -17.91 8.15 27.15
CA SER A 49 -18.88 7.47 26.28
C SER A 49 -18.89 8.07 24.87
N GLU A 50 -18.84 9.40 24.74
CA GLU A 50 -18.78 10.05 23.42
C GLU A 50 -17.44 9.80 22.71
N ARG A 51 -16.33 9.75 23.45
CA ARG A 51 -15.03 9.33 22.89
C ARG A 51 -15.10 7.90 22.35
N LEU A 52 -15.71 6.97 23.09
CA LEU A 52 -15.91 5.59 22.64
C LEU A 52 -16.87 5.52 21.44
N ARG A 53 -17.96 6.30 21.41
CA ARG A 53 -18.84 6.38 20.23
C ARG A 53 -18.07 6.88 19.00
N GLY A 54 -17.23 7.90 19.16
CA GLY A 54 -16.36 8.40 18.09
C GLY A 54 -15.39 7.33 17.58
N GLN A 55 -14.77 6.58 18.51
CA GLN A 55 -13.91 5.45 18.14
C GLN A 55 -14.67 4.35 17.41
N ILE A 56 -15.87 3.97 17.87
CA ILE A 56 -16.71 2.97 17.22
C ILE A 56 -17.10 3.43 15.81
N ALA A 57 -17.47 4.70 15.63
CA ALA A 57 -17.76 5.26 14.31
C ALA A 57 -16.53 5.21 13.39
N GLY A 58 -15.35 5.58 13.91
CA GLY A 58 -14.09 5.48 13.18
C GLY A 58 -13.74 4.04 12.79
N LEU A 59 -13.90 3.08 13.71
CA LEU A 59 -13.65 1.66 13.46
C LEU A 59 -14.62 1.08 12.44
N ARG A 60 -15.90 1.48 12.46
CA ARG A 60 -16.88 1.06 11.44
C ARG A 60 -16.49 1.56 10.05
N GLN A 61 -16.03 2.80 9.95
CA GLN A 61 -15.53 3.32 8.69
C GLN A 61 -14.26 2.59 8.24
N ALA A 62 -13.32 2.34 9.16
CA ALA A 62 -12.12 1.57 8.85
C ALA A 62 -12.46 0.15 8.39
N TYR A 63 -13.46 -0.50 8.99
CA TYR A 63 -13.95 -1.80 8.58
C TYR A 63 -14.49 -1.77 7.15
N SER A 64 -15.39 -0.83 6.83
CA SER A 64 -15.89 -0.65 5.46
C SER A 64 -14.78 -0.33 4.44
N ASN A 65 -13.78 0.46 4.84
CA ASN A 65 -12.61 0.73 4.00
C ASN A 65 -11.79 -0.55 3.73
N ASN A 66 -11.63 -1.43 4.73
CA ASN A 66 -10.96 -2.71 4.56
C ASN A 66 -11.75 -3.67 3.66
N GLU A 67 -13.08 -3.72 3.77
CA GLU A 67 -13.91 -4.50 2.84
C GLU A 67 -13.73 -4.06 1.39
N ASN A 68 -13.69 -2.74 1.14
CA ASN A 68 -13.39 -2.20 -0.19
C ASN A 68 -11.97 -2.56 -0.65
N ALA A 69 -10.98 -2.52 0.25
CA ALA A 69 -9.61 -2.93 -0.08
C ALA A 69 -9.54 -4.42 -0.45
N ILE A 70 -10.26 -5.29 0.27
CA ILE A 70 -10.36 -6.73 -0.05
C ILE A 70 -10.98 -6.93 -1.43
N ALA A 71 -12.09 -6.24 -1.74
CA ALA A 71 -12.72 -6.33 -3.05
C ALA A 71 -11.79 -5.86 -4.19
N MET A 72 -11.01 -4.81 -3.94
CA MET A 72 -9.97 -4.35 -4.87
C MET A 72 -8.89 -5.42 -5.07
N PHE A 73 -8.38 -6.02 -3.99
CA PHE A 73 -7.37 -7.09 -4.08
C PHE A 73 -7.88 -8.32 -4.79
N GLN A 74 -9.12 -8.75 -4.56
CA GLN A 74 -9.73 -9.87 -5.28
C GLN A 74 -9.85 -9.61 -6.78
N THR A 75 -10.17 -8.37 -7.16
CA THR A 75 -10.22 -7.96 -8.57
C THR A 75 -8.83 -8.03 -9.20
N ALA A 76 -7.81 -7.52 -8.50
CA ALA A 76 -6.42 -7.62 -8.94
C ALA A 76 -5.93 -9.08 -9.02
N GLU A 77 -6.26 -9.92 -8.04
CA GLU A 77 -5.91 -11.33 -7.99
C GLU A 77 -6.53 -12.11 -9.14
N GLY A 78 -7.80 -11.86 -9.47
CA GLY A 78 -8.46 -12.46 -10.63
C GLY A 78 -7.75 -12.12 -11.95
N ALA A 79 -7.37 -10.85 -12.13
CA ALA A 79 -6.64 -10.41 -13.30
C ALA A 79 -5.22 -11.00 -13.37
N LEU A 80 -4.52 -11.12 -12.24
CA LEU A 80 -3.20 -11.74 -12.14
C LEU A 80 -3.25 -13.25 -12.39
N SER A 81 -4.31 -13.94 -11.96
CA SER A 81 -4.53 -15.36 -12.24
C SER A 81 -4.64 -15.61 -13.74
N GLU A 82 -5.41 -14.77 -14.46
CA GLU A 82 -5.50 -14.86 -15.92
C GLU A 82 -4.16 -14.54 -16.60
N THR A 83 -3.45 -13.53 -16.10
CA THR A 83 -2.09 -13.20 -16.57
C THR A 83 -1.15 -14.40 -16.42
N SER A 84 -1.19 -15.10 -15.28
CA SER A 84 -0.40 -16.31 -15.04
C SER A 84 -0.74 -17.43 -16.03
N ASN A 85 -2.03 -17.65 -16.32
CA ASN A 85 -2.46 -18.64 -17.31
C ASN A 85 -1.93 -18.33 -18.72
N ILE A 86 -1.95 -17.06 -19.12
CA ILE A 86 -1.40 -16.60 -20.41
C ILE A 86 0.11 -16.85 -20.46
N LEU A 87 0.84 -16.52 -19.40
CA LEU A 87 2.30 -16.76 -19.34
C LEU A 87 2.65 -18.25 -19.43
N ILE A 88 1.84 -19.13 -18.83
CA ILE A 88 2.02 -20.58 -18.97
C ILE A 88 1.82 -21.02 -20.43
N ARG A 89 0.80 -20.50 -21.13
CA ARG A 89 0.57 -20.79 -22.56
C ARG A 89 1.71 -20.26 -23.43
N LEU A 90 2.16 -19.02 -23.20
CA LEU A 90 3.32 -18.45 -23.90
C LEU A 90 4.57 -19.32 -23.72
N LYS A 91 4.81 -19.83 -22.52
CA LYS A 91 5.91 -20.77 -22.25
C LYS A 91 5.73 -22.09 -23.03
N GLN A 92 4.52 -22.63 -23.08
CA GLN A 92 4.23 -23.85 -23.85
C GLN A 92 4.50 -23.65 -25.34
N LEU A 93 4.04 -22.54 -25.91
CA LEU A 93 4.33 -22.19 -27.32
C LEU A 93 5.82 -21.97 -27.55
N SER A 94 6.52 -21.33 -26.62
CA SER A 94 7.97 -21.11 -26.74
C SER A 94 8.75 -22.44 -26.80
N VAL A 95 8.36 -23.41 -25.95
CA VAL A 95 8.95 -24.76 -25.97
C VAL A 95 8.53 -25.52 -27.23
N HIS A 96 7.29 -25.34 -27.69
CA HIS A 96 6.81 -25.94 -28.93
C HIS A 96 7.65 -25.44 -30.11
N ALA A 97 7.75 -24.11 -30.30
CA ALA A 97 8.53 -23.48 -31.35
C ALA A 97 10.02 -23.85 -31.33
N ALA A 98 10.60 -24.06 -30.14
CA ALA A 98 12.00 -24.49 -29.98
C ALA A 98 12.28 -25.94 -30.45
N ASN A 99 11.24 -26.77 -30.67
CA ASN A 99 11.41 -28.10 -31.25
C ASN A 99 11.57 -28.04 -32.78
N GLU A 100 12.74 -27.60 -33.24
CA GLU A 100 13.09 -27.45 -34.67
C GLU A 100 13.02 -28.77 -35.47
N ALA A 101 13.08 -29.93 -34.80
CA ALA A 101 13.04 -31.23 -35.47
C ALA A 101 11.65 -31.65 -35.98
N VAL A 102 10.57 -31.00 -35.49
CA VAL A 102 9.18 -31.39 -35.79
C VAL A 102 8.41 -30.25 -36.48
N ASN A 103 8.83 -29.00 -36.29
CA ASN A 103 8.07 -27.84 -36.79
C ASN A 103 8.50 -27.41 -38.19
N ASP A 104 7.50 -27.20 -39.04
CA ASP A 104 7.64 -26.52 -40.33
C ASP A 104 7.49 -24.99 -40.19
N ASP A 105 7.97 -24.23 -41.17
CA ASP A 105 7.86 -22.75 -41.20
C ASP A 105 6.42 -22.25 -41.04
N SER A 106 5.42 -22.98 -41.54
CA SER A 106 4.01 -22.64 -41.40
C SER A 106 3.50 -22.82 -39.97
N MET A 107 4.03 -23.81 -39.24
CA MET A 107 3.71 -24.04 -37.82
C MET A 107 4.35 -22.96 -36.95
N LEU A 108 5.61 -22.60 -37.22
CA LEU A 108 6.31 -21.49 -36.56
C LEU A 108 5.57 -20.15 -36.76
N ALA A 109 5.07 -19.88 -37.96
CA ALA A 109 4.26 -18.69 -38.23
C ALA A 109 2.93 -18.70 -37.46
N ALA A 110 2.27 -19.86 -37.35
CA ALA A 110 1.03 -19.99 -36.58
C ALA A 110 1.27 -19.78 -35.07
N ASP A 111 2.35 -20.36 -34.52
CA ASP A 111 2.75 -20.17 -33.13
C ASP A 111 3.04 -18.68 -32.83
N GLN A 112 3.72 -17.99 -33.75
CA GLN A 112 3.99 -16.56 -33.62
C GLN A 112 2.70 -15.73 -33.58
N HIS A 113 1.73 -16.02 -34.45
CA HIS A 113 0.43 -15.34 -34.41
C HIS A 113 -0.32 -15.58 -33.09
N GLU A 114 -0.25 -16.78 -32.54
CA GLU A 114 -0.88 -17.07 -31.26
C GLU A 114 -0.17 -16.35 -30.10
N VAL A 115 1.16 -16.27 -30.12
CA VAL A 115 1.93 -15.45 -29.17
C VAL A 115 1.49 -13.99 -29.23
N GLU A 116 1.33 -13.41 -30.42
CA GLU A 116 0.88 -12.02 -30.60
C GLU A 116 -0.55 -11.81 -30.04
N ASN A 117 -1.46 -12.76 -30.27
CA ASN A 117 -2.81 -12.72 -29.73
C ASN A 117 -2.82 -12.79 -28.19
N LEU A 118 -1.98 -13.66 -27.62
CA LEU A 118 -1.83 -13.81 -26.17
C LEU A 118 -1.25 -12.53 -25.53
N LEU A 119 -0.24 -11.92 -26.16
CA LEU A 119 0.32 -10.63 -25.72
C LEU A 119 -0.72 -9.51 -25.79
N SER A 120 -1.48 -9.41 -26.88
CA SER A 120 -2.57 -8.42 -26.98
C SER A 120 -3.66 -8.65 -25.93
N THR A 121 -3.94 -9.91 -25.59
CA THR A 121 -4.91 -10.25 -24.55
C THR A 121 -4.40 -9.86 -23.17
N LEU A 122 -3.11 -10.09 -22.88
CA LEU A 122 -2.45 -9.68 -21.65
C LEU A 122 -2.49 -8.16 -21.48
N ASP A 123 -2.14 -7.40 -22.52
CA ASP A 123 -2.23 -5.93 -22.51
C ASP A 123 -3.67 -5.44 -22.25
N ARG A 124 -4.66 -6.13 -22.79
CA ARG A 124 -6.07 -5.81 -22.56
C ARG A 124 -6.45 -6.07 -21.11
N ILE A 125 -6.08 -7.22 -20.53
CA ILE A 125 -6.37 -7.55 -19.12
C ILE A 125 -5.79 -6.48 -18.20
N VAL A 126 -4.53 -6.10 -18.40
CA VAL A 126 -3.87 -5.05 -17.62
C VAL A 126 -4.61 -3.72 -17.69
N LYS A 127 -5.07 -3.32 -18.88
CA LYS A 127 -5.82 -2.07 -19.09
C LYS A 127 -7.26 -2.09 -18.57
N THR A 128 -7.88 -3.27 -18.52
CA THR A 128 -9.28 -3.44 -18.08
C THR A 128 -9.42 -3.79 -16.60
N ALA A 129 -8.34 -4.21 -15.94
CA ALA A 129 -8.33 -4.51 -14.51
C ALA A 129 -8.44 -3.19 -13.71
N GLU A 130 -9.68 -2.75 -13.49
CA GLU A 130 -9.99 -1.52 -12.76
C GLU A 130 -10.85 -1.76 -11.52
N PHE A 131 -10.67 -0.92 -10.51
CA PHE A 131 -11.55 -0.84 -9.36
C PHE A 131 -11.92 0.63 -9.12
N ASN A 132 -13.22 0.92 -9.12
CA ASN A 132 -13.75 2.26 -8.91
C ASN A 132 -13.10 3.32 -9.83
N GLY A 133 -12.90 2.96 -11.11
CA GLY A 133 -12.31 3.83 -12.15
C GLY A 133 -10.79 4.00 -12.06
N ARG A 134 -10.08 3.23 -11.23
CA ARG A 134 -8.61 3.21 -11.15
C ARG A 134 -8.07 1.90 -11.69
N ILE A 135 -7.12 1.98 -12.62
CA ILE A 135 -6.41 0.82 -13.14
C ILE A 135 -5.49 0.27 -12.04
N LEU A 136 -5.48 -1.05 -11.87
CA LEU A 136 -4.78 -1.72 -10.78
C LEU A 136 -3.39 -2.22 -11.17
N LEU A 137 -3.16 -2.54 -12.45
CA LEU A 137 -1.99 -3.29 -12.93
C LEU A 137 -1.07 -2.47 -13.85
N ASP A 138 -1.24 -1.15 -13.93
CA ASP A 138 -0.44 -0.26 -14.78
C ASP A 138 0.85 0.24 -14.10
N GLY A 139 1.09 -0.13 -12.83
CA GLY A 139 2.22 0.34 -12.04
C GLY A 139 2.03 1.75 -11.44
N SER A 140 0.94 2.46 -11.76
CA SER A 140 0.67 3.80 -11.23
C SER A 140 0.43 3.82 -9.71
N MET A 141 -0.06 2.69 -9.17
CA MET A 141 -0.26 2.48 -7.73
C MET A 141 1.05 2.16 -6.97
N GLY A 142 2.17 2.01 -7.68
CA GLY A 142 3.50 1.88 -7.08
C GLY A 142 4.03 3.22 -6.55
N ALA A 143 5.13 3.17 -5.79
CA ALA A 143 5.78 4.37 -5.31
C ALA A 143 6.49 5.09 -6.48
N ASN A 144 6.02 6.28 -6.81
CA ASN A 144 6.58 7.12 -7.86
C ASN A 144 7.40 8.26 -7.23
N GLY A 145 8.63 8.47 -7.71
CA GLY A 145 9.45 9.60 -7.30
C GLY A 145 9.85 10.46 -8.50
N ALA A 146 9.73 11.77 -8.34
CA ALA A 146 10.27 12.73 -9.30
C ALA A 146 11.69 13.12 -8.87
N SER A 147 12.64 13.06 -9.79
CA SER A 147 14.01 13.54 -9.56
C SER A 147 14.19 14.92 -10.19
N VAL A 148 14.71 15.88 -9.42
CA VAL A 148 14.97 17.25 -9.89
C VAL A 148 16.48 17.49 -9.80
N GLY A 149 17.14 17.62 -10.96
CA GLY A 149 18.58 17.91 -11.07
C GLY A 149 19.23 17.23 -12.28
N ASN A 150 20.36 17.76 -12.74
CA ASN A 150 21.12 17.12 -13.82
C ASN A 150 21.78 15.83 -13.32
N ASN A 151 21.69 14.76 -14.11
CA ASN A 151 22.28 13.43 -13.85
C ASN A 151 21.72 12.66 -12.63
N ILE A 152 20.54 13.02 -12.13
CA ILE A 152 19.86 12.26 -11.07
C ILE A 152 18.74 11.41 -11.70
N ARG A 153 18.67 10.14 -11.33
CA ARG A 153 17.67 9.18 -11.80
C ARG A 153 16.95 8.57 -10.61
N PHE A 154 15.63 8.58 -10.64
CA PHE A 154 14.82 7.80 -9.70
C PHE A 154 15.10 6.31 -9.91
N VAL A 155 15.55 5.61 -8.86
CA VAL A 155 15.91 4.19 -8.93
C VAL A 155 14.76 3.32 -8.44
N ASN A 156 14.29 3.56 -7.21
CA ASN A 156 13.14 2.89 -6.62
C ASN A 156 12.61 3.70 -5.42
N ALA A 157 11.36 3.46 -5.06
CA ALA A 157 10.82 3.79 -3.76
C ALA A 157 9.96 2.61 -3.31
N GLU A 158 9.99 2.34 -2.01
CA GLU A 158 9.14 1.38 -1.31
C GLU A 158 8.10 2.15 -0.50
N THR A 159 7.07 1.48 0.01
CA THR A 159 6.00 2.11 0.79
C THR A 159 6.48 2.77 2.09
N TRP A 160 7.68 2.43 2.57
CA TRP A 160 8.35 3.07 3.71
C TRP A 160 9.47 4.03 3.31
N THR A 161 9.65 4.32 2.02
CA THR A 161 10.65 5.30 1.57
C THR A 161 10.19 6.70 1.95
N GLU A 162 10.90 7.32 2.89
CA GLU A 162 10.67 8.72 3.24
C GLU A 162 11.11 9.63 2.09
N ALA A 163 10.34 10.69 1.86
CA ALA A 163 10.70 11.71 0.89
C ALA A 163 12.03 12.34 1.30
N SER A 164 12.97 12.44 0.35
CA SER A 164 14.23 13.14 0.62
C SER A 164 13.94 14.61 1.00
N PRO A 165 14.70 15.19 1.96
CA PRO A 165 14.60 16.60 2.28
C PRO A 165 14.79 17.47 1.03
N MET A 166 14.18 18.67 0.99
CA MET A 166 14.27 19.59 -0.16
C MET A 166 15.72 19.96 -0.53
N GLU A 167 16.65 19.88 0.45
CA GLU A 167 18.08 20.14 0.27
C GLU A 167 18.91 18.88 -0.09
N GLY A 168 18.28 17.70 -0.13
CA GLY A 168 18.96 16.42 -0.38
C GLY A 168 19.77 15.90 0.82
N TYR A 169 20.46 14.78 0.62
CA TYR A 169 21.45 14.27 1.57
C TYR A 169 22.85 14.72 1.14
N ALA A 170 23.67 15.17 2.09
CA ALA A 170 25.06 15.46 1.83
C ALA A 170 25.80 14.16 1.47
N VAL A 171 26.13 13.99 0.20
CA VAL A 171 26.99 12.92 -0.28
C VAL A 171 28.43 13.39 -0.14
N ASP A 172 29.08 12.98 0.95
CA ASP A 172 30.49 13.30 1.19
C ASP A 172 31.36 12.30 0.41
N ILE A 173 31.82 12.69 -0.78
CA ILE A 173 32.72 11.87 -1.59
C ILE A 173 34.11 11.97 -0.97
N THR A 174 34.42 11.08 -0.03
CA THR A 174 35.69 11.08 0.72
C THR A 174 36.88 10.66 -0.13
N GLN A 175 36.66 10.03 -1.28
CA GLN A 175 37.72 9.66 -2.22
C GLN A 175 37.23 9.75 -3.65
N VAL A 176 37.93 10.56 -4.47
CA VAL A 176 37.73 10.58 -5.91
C VAL A 176 38.16 9.23 -6.49
N ALA A 177 37.36 8.64 -7.37
CA ALA A 177 37.72 7.39 -8.05
C ALA A 177 39.05 7.57 -8.80
N THR A 178 40.11 6.92 -8.30
CA THR A 178 41.43 6.90 -8.96
C THR A 178 41.50 5.76 -9.96
N GLN A 179 42.11 6.00 -11.13
CA GLN A 179 42.31 4.97 -12.14
C GLN A 179 43.02 3.73 -11.56
N PRO A 180 42.50 2.51 -11.79
CA PRO A 180 43.16 1.29 -11.34
C PRO A 180 44.49 1.11 -12.08
N HIS A 181 45.58 0.94 -11.34
CA HIS A 181 46.89 0.58 -11.88
C HIS A 181 47.23 -0.85 -11.46
N ILE A 182 47.33 -1.75 -12.44
CA ILE A 182 47.85 -3.11 -12.22
C ILE A 182 49.35 -3.10 -12.56
N ARG A 183 50.20 -3.43 -11.60
CA ARG A 183 51.64 -3.69 -11.84
C ARG A 183 51.83 -5.19 -12.01
N GLY A 184 52.34 -5.60 -13.18
CA GLY A 184 52.73 -6.99 -13.41
C GLY A 184 53.88 -7.40 -12.49
N SER A 185 53.82 -8.64 -11.97
CA SER A 185 54.84 -9.18 -11.05
C SER A 185 56.14 -9.60 -11.78
N VAL A 186 56.10 -9.78 -13.10
CA VAL A 186 57.24 -10.27 -13.89
C VAL A 186 57.86 -9.11 -14.70
N PRO A 187 59.17 -8.83 -14.56
CA PRO A 187 59.85 -7.83 -15.37
C PRO A 187 60.00 -8.30 -16.82
N LEU A 188 59.81 -7.39 -17.79
CA LEU A 188 60.04 -7.68 -19.21
C LEU A 188 61.55 -7.74 -19.49
N THR A 189 62.03 -8.90 -19.93
CA THR A 189 63.41 -9.10 -20.40
C THR A 189 63.43 -9.34 -21.92
N VAL A 190 64.56 -9.06 -22.58
CA VAL A 190 64.70 -9.15 -24.05
C VAL A 190 64.40 -10.57 -24.57
N GLN A 191 64.63 -11.59 -23.73
CA GLN A 191 64.34 -12.99 -24.03
C GLN A 191 62.83 -13.29 -24.07
N ASN A 192 62.05 -12.66 -23.18
CA ASN A 192 60.61 -12.91 -23.04
C ASN A 192 59.79 -12.19 -24.13
N ILE A 193 60.36 -11.22 -24.84
CA ILE A 193 59.70 -10.48 -25.93
C ILE A 193 59.69 -11.31 -27.23
N GLY A 194 60.71 -12.13 -27.46
CA GLY A 194 60.85 -12.94 -28.69
C GLY A 194 59.87 -14.11 -28.80
N GLU A 195 59.39 -14.63 -27.67
CA GLU A 195 58.48 -15.78 -27.61
C GLU A 195 56.98 -15.39 -27.64
N GLY A 196 56.68 -14.09 -27.68
CA GLY A 196 55.31 -13.57 -27.65
C GLY A 196 54.75 -13.52 -26.23
N VAL A 197 54.83 -12.36 -25.60
CA VAL A 197 54.30 -12.13 -24.24
C VAL A 197 52.78 -12.30 -24.24
N LYS A 198 52.27 -13.28 -23.50
CA LYS A 198 50.83 -13.41 -23.18
C LYS A 198 50.58 -12.88 -21.78
N ILE A 199 49.79 -11.81 -21.68
CA ILE A 199 49.31 -11.26 -20.42
C ILE A 199 47.92 -11.85 -20.17
N LEU A 200 47.78 -12.67 -19.13
CA LEU A 200 46.50 -13.24 -18.73
C LEU A 200 45.97 -12.39 -17.55
N LEU A 201 44.93 -11.60 -17.80
CA LEU A 201 44.24 -10.86 -16.76
C LEU A 201 43.17 -11.78 -16.17
N SER A 202 43.38 -12.22 -14.93
CA SER A 202 42.34 -12.87 -14.13
C SER A 202 41.79 -11.83 -13.16
N GLU A 203 40.61 -11.31 -13.46
CA GLU A 203 39.86 -10.49 -12.52
C GLU A 203 39.21 -11.43 -11.50
N GLY A 204 39.63 -11.34 -10.23
CA GLY A 204 39.09 -12.18 -9.16
C GLY A 204 37.94 -11.47 -8.46
N GLY A 205 36.74 -12.04 -8.57
CA GLY A 205 35.50 -11.61 -7.92
C GLY A 205 34.28 -12.09 -8.69
#